data_AF-A0AAX2ZDM3-F1
#
_entry.id   AF-A0AAX2ZDM3-F1
#
_cell.length_a   1.000
_cell.length_b   1.000
_cell.length_c   1.000
_cell.angle_alpha   90.00
_cell.angle_beta   90.00
_cell.angle_gamma   90.00
#
_symmetry.space_group_name_H-M   'P 1'
#
loop_
_entity.id
_entity.type
_entity.pdbx_description
1 polymer ?
#
loop_
_entity_poly.entity_id
_entity_poly.type
_entity_poly.pdbx_seq_one_letter_code
_entity_poly.pdbx_strand_id
1 'polypeptide(L)'
;MKKNEKNQVITLKDILKRKEFFENKKNQTMELFVKSLDGNIVISKPDRELCMDCLDMEDASEGDRYFVYEIVKEPNLQSTELHEAFGVDVGMDIIDKLFDPGEIASIAKEGMKFAGYIDSVKTIEDLKN
;
A
#
# COMPACT_ATOMS: atom_id res chain seq x y z
N MET A 1 6.13 -35.86 6.57
CA MET A 1 5.48 -34.76 7.32
C MET A 1 6.50 -33.64 7.51
N LYS A 2 6.39 -32.53 6.78
CA LYS A 2 7.24 -31.34 6.99
C LYS A 2 6.62 -30.53 8.12
N LYS A 3 7.36 -30.28 9.20
CA LYS A 3 6.95 -29.34 10.26
C LYS A 3 6.70 -27.98 9.59
N ASN A 4 5.49 -27.45 9.68
CA ASN A 4 5.21 -26.08 9.25
C ASN A 4 6.03 -25.13 10.13
N GLU A 5 7.09 -24.54 9.59
CA GLU A 5 7.95 -23.54 10.23
C GLU A 5 7.22 -22.21 10.56
N LYS A 6 5.95 -22.09 10.18
CA LYS A 6 5.18 -20.84 10.21
C LYS A 6 4.70 -20.36 11.58
N ASN A 7 4.77 -21.19 12.63
CA ASN A 7 4.21 -20.86 13.96
C ASN A 7 5.25 -20.96 15.10
N GLN A 8 6.52 -20.67 14.82
CA GLN A 8 7.57 -20.68 15.84
C GLN A 8 7.70 -19.33 16.54
N VAL A 9 7.89 -19.36 17.86
CA VAL A 9 8.22 -18.16 18.64
C VAL A 9 9.60 -17.66 18.20
N ILE A 10 9.66 -16.43 17.69
CA ILE A 10 10.93 -15.81 17.26
C ILE A 10 11.79 -15.44 18.47
N THR A 11 13.11 -15.65 18.38
CA THR A 11 14.06 -15.28 19.43
C THR A 11 14.78 -13.96 19.11
N LEU A 12 15.45 -13.37 20.10
CA LEU A 12 16.35 -12.22 19.90
C LEU A 12 17.40 -12.50 18.81
N LYS A 13 17.98 -13.71 18.80
CA LYS A 13 18.98 -14.10 17.79
C LYS A 13 18.39 -14.09 16.38
N ASP A 14 17.12 -14.48 16.23
CA ASP A 14 16.44 -14.48 14.94
C ASP A 14 16.16 -13.06 14.43
N ILE A 15 15.81 -12.14 15.34
CA ILE A 15 15.62 -10.72 15.02
C ILE A 15 16.95 -10.10 14.58
N LEU A 16 18.03 -10.32 15.34
CA LEU A 16 19.35 -9.77 15.03
C LEU A 16 19.90 -10.25 13.68
N LYS A 17 19.64 -11.51 13.30
CA LYS A 17 19.98 -12.04 11.97
C LYS A 17 19.24 -11.34 10.82
N ARG A 18 18.10 -10.68 11.12
CA ARG A 18 17.25 -9.98 10.14
C ARG A 18 17.38 -8.46 10.24
N LYS A 19 18.43 -7.94 10.87
CA LYS A 19 18.64 -6.50 11.08
C LYS A 19 18.47 -5.69 9.78
N GLU A 20 19.16 -6.08 8.72
CA GLU A 20 19.09 -5.39 7.41
C GLU A 20 17.67 -5.38 6.83
N PHE A 21 16.90 -6.46 7.03
CA PHE A 21 15.50 -6.49 6.62
C PHE A 21 14.69 -5.43 7.38
N PHE A 22 14.85 -5.31 8.69
CA PHE A 22 14.11 -4.32 9.47
C PHE A 22 14.52 -2.87 9.19
N GLU A 23 15.77 -2.64 8.78
CA GLU A 23 16.25 -1.33 8.35
C GLU A 23 15.66 -0.93 6.99
N ASN A 24 15.50 -1.90 6.07
CA ASN A 24 15.06 -1.63 4.70
C ASN A 24 13.57 -1.90 4.45
N LYS A 25 12.84 -2.54 5.37
CA LYS A 25 11.43 -2.93 5.15
C LYS A 25 10.49 -1.76 4.82
N LYS A 26 10.89 -0.52 5.12
CA LYS A 26 10.15 0.70 4.79
C LYS A 26 10.27 1.11 3.33
N ASN A 27 11.30 0.67 2.60
CA ASN A 27 11.56 1.03 1.21
C ASN A 27 11.05 -0.03 0.22
N GLN A 28 10.14 -0.91 0.65
CA GLN A 28 9.63 -1.98 -0.19
C GLN A 28 8.57 -1.45 -1.16
N THR A 29 8.48 -2.08 -2.32
CA THR A 29 7.41 -1.85 -3.29
C THR A 29 6.65 -3.15 -3.54
N MET A 30 5.44 -3.04 -4.08
CA MET A 30 4.67 -4.17 -4.58
C MET A 30 3.85 -3.79 -5.81
N GLU A 31 3.50 -4.79 -6.62
CA GLU A 31 2.65 -4.63 -7.79
C GLU A 31 1.19 -4.96 -7.47
N LEU A 32 0.27 -4.16 -7.98
CA LEU A 32 -1.17 -4.39 -7.93
C LEU A 32 -1.71 -4.42 -9.36
N PHE A 33 -2.47 -5.46 -9.71
CA PHE A 33 -3.21 -5.49 -10.97
C PHE A 33 -4.49 -4.67 -10.84
N VAL A 34 -4.70 -3.73 -11.75
CA VAL A 34 -5.88 -2.86 -11.83
C VAL A 34 -6.65 -3.22 -13.09
N LYS A 35 -7.93 -3.54 -12.92
CA LYS A 35 -8.76 -4.12 -13.98
C LYS A 35 -9.09 -3.09 -15.05
N SER A 36 -9.43 -1.85 -14.67
CA SER A 36 -9.74 -0.77 -15.61
C SER A 36 -8.56 -0.44 -16.54
N LEU A 37 -7.33 -0.57 -16.05
CA LEU A 37 -6.10 -0.35 -16.81
C LEU A 37 -5.64 -1.57 -17.62
N ASP A 38 -6.24 -2.73 -17.40
CA ASP A 38 -5.75 -4.04 -17.87
C ASP A 38 -4.24 -4.20 -17.65
N GLY A 39 -3.77 -3.76 -16.47
CA GLY A 39 -2.34 -3.57 -16.22
C GLY A 39 -1.97 -3.49 -14.74
N ASN A 40 -0.67 -3.54 -14.48
CA ASN A 40 -0.13 -3.44 -13.12
C ASN A 40 0.29 -1.99 -12.81
N ILE A 41 0.08 -1.59 -11.56
CA ILE A 41 0.71 -0.41 -10.95
C ILE A 41 1.71 -0.87 -9.89
N VAL A 42 2.73 -0.04 -9.64
CA VAL A 42 3.69 -0.25 -8.54
C VAL A 42 3.38 0.73 -7.42
N ILE A 43 3.19 0.24 -6.19
CA ILE A 43 3.05 1.07 -5.00
C ILE A 43 4.27 0.92 -4.08
N SER A 44 4.66 2.00 -3.42
CA SER A 44 5.61 1.95 -2.30
C SER A 44 4.89 1.65 -0.98
N LYS A 45 5.59 1.01 -0.05
CA LYS A 45 5.08 0.82 1.31
C LYS A 45 4.89 2.19 1.96
N PRO A 46 3.66 2.55 2.38
CA PRO A 46 3.43 3.83 3.02
C PRO A 46 4.10 3.85 4.41
N ASP A 47 4.55 5.04 4.82
CA ASP A 47 5.02 5.25 6.18
C ASP A 47 3.84 5.51 7.13
N ARG A 48 4.18 5.61 8.43
CA ARG A 48 3.19 5.79 9.48
C ARG A 48 2.48 7.14 9.38
N GLU A 49 3.20 8.20 9.00
CA GLU A 49 2.68 9.57 8.98
C GLU A 49 1.61 9.69 7.89
N LEU A 50 1.94 9.27 6.67
CA LEU A 50 0.98 9.23 5.57
C LEU A 50 -0.26 8.38 5.90
N CYS A 51 -0.09 7.22 6.54
CA CYS A 51 -1.23 6.39 6.96
C CYS A 51 -2.12 7.12 7.98
N MET A 52 -1.53 7.80 8.97
CA MET A 52 -2.30 8.51 10.00
C MET A 52 -3.02 9.71 9.42
N ASP A 53 -2.33 10.52 8.61
CA ASP A 53 -2.90 11.72 8.00
C ASP A 53 -4.14 11.38 7.18
N CYS A 54 -4.09 10.29 6.38
CA CYS A 54 -5.22 9.86 5.57
C CYS A 54 -6.37 9.28 6.40
N LEU A 55 -6.07 8.57 7.50
CA LEU A 55 -7.10 8.04 8.41
C LEU A 55 -7.80 9.13 9.23
N ASP A 56 -7.10 10.23 9.51
CA ASP A 56 -7.62 11.35 10.29
C ASP A 56 -8.38 12.39 9.42
N MET A 57 -8.38 12.23 8.09
CA MET A 57 -9.17 13.10 7.20
C MET A 57 -10.67 12.90 7.43
N GLU A 58 -11.43 14.01 7.49
CA GLU A 58 -12.88 13.97 7.70
C GLU A 58 -13.62 13.24 6.57
N ASP A 59 -13.17 13.44 5.34
CA ASP A 59 -13.67 12.73 4.17
C ASP A 59 -12.74 11.57 3.82
N ALA A 60 -13.20 10.36 4.10
CA ALA A 60 -12.47 9.13 3.81
C ALA A 60 -12.17 8.96 2.30
N SER A 61 -13.03 9.47 1.42
CA SER A 61 -12.81 9.40 -0.02
C SER A 61 -11.64 10.29 -0.44
N GLU A 62 -11.52 11.49 0.14
CA GLU A 62 -10.38 12.37 -0.11
C GLU A 62 -9.09 11.79 0.50
N GLY A 63 -9.19 11.16 1.68
CA GLY A 63 -8.10 10.41 2.29
C GLY A 63 -7.58 9.30 1.39
N ASP A 64 -8.46 8.50 0.81
CA ASP A 64 -8.10 7.44 -0.13
C ASP A 64 -7.45 8.01 -1.42
N ARG A 65 -8.00 9.10 -1.99
CA ARG A 65 -7.41 9.76 -3.17
C ARG A 65 -5.99 10.25 -2.90
N TYR A 66 -5.78 10.95 -1.78
CA TYR A 66 -4.47 11.45 -1.38
C TYR A 66 -3.49 10.31 -1.13
N PHE A 67 -3.93 9.28 -0.41
CA PHE A 67 -3.11 8.12 -0.13
C PHE A 67 -2.64 7.42 -1.42
N VAL A 68 -3.54 7.18 -2.37
CA VAL A 68 -3.20 6.59 -3.67
C VAL A 68 -2.24 7.47 -4.45
N TYR A 69 -2.48 8.79 -4.50
CA TYR A 69 -1.61 9.73 -5.19
C TYR A 69 -0.16 9.70 -4.67
N GLU A 70 0.03 9.54 -3.36
CA GLU A 70 1.36 9.49 -2.75
C GLU A 70 2.07 8.14 -2.91
N ILE A 71 1.34 7.01 -2.82
CA ILE A 71 1.97 5.68 -2.78
C ILE A 71 2.23 5.08 -4.16
N VAL A 72 1.47 5.45 -5.20
CA VAL A 72 1.69 4.92 -6.55
C VAL A 72 2.96 5.53 -7.14
N LYS A 73 3.90 4.66 -7.53
CA LYS A 73 5.20 5.04 -8.12
C LYS A 73 5.22 4.81 -9.62
N GLU A 74 4.56 3.76 -10.10
CA GLU A 74 4.41 3.52 -11.53
C GLU A 74 2.95 3.18 -11.85
N PRO A 75 2.30 3.92 -12.77
CA PRO A 75 2.81 5.13 -13.43
C PRO A 75 3.02 6.30 -12.46
N ASN A 76 3.95 7.21 -12.75
CA ASN A 76 4.15 8.41 -11.94
C ASN A 76 2.95 9.35 -12.06
N LEU A 77 2.06 9.32 -11.05
CA LEU A 77 0.83 10.11 -11.02
C LEU A 77 1.08 11.61 -10.88
N GLN A 78 2.28 12.03 -10.48
CA GLN A 78 2.65 13.44 -10.35
C GLN A 78 3.29 13.99 -11.65
N SER A 79 3.33 13.20 -12.72
CA SER A 79 3.93 13.58 -13.99
C SER A 79 3.16 14.70 -14.67
N THR A 80 3.85 15.79 -15.02
CA THR A 80 3.27 16.88 -15.80
C THR A 80 2.76 16.39 -17.17
N GLU A 81 3.49 15.48 -17.82
CA GLU A 81 3.08 14.90 -19.10
C GLU A 81 1.73 14.16 -18.98
N LEU A 82 1.55 13.42 -17.88
CA LEU A 82 0.31 12.71 -17.60
C LEU A 82 -0.85 13.70 -17.37
N HIS A 83 -0.64 14.71 -16.53
CA HIS A 83 -1.64 15.74 -16.26
C HIS A 83 -2.07 16.49 -17.53
N GLU A 84 -1.11 16.93 -18.36
CA GLU A 84 -1.38 17.60 -19.62
C GLU A 84 -2.15 16.71 -20.60
N ALA A 85 -1.75 15.43 -20.74
CA ALA A 85 -2.42 14.48 -21.62
C ALA A 85 -3.88 14.22 -21.24
N PHE A 86 -4.20 14.28 -19.94
CA PHE A 86 -5.55 14.09 -19.42
C PHE A 86 -6.32 15.41 -19.21
N GLY A 87 -5.70 16.57 -19.50
CA GLY A 87 -6.32 17.89 -19.33
C GLY A 87 -6.68 18.21 -17.87
N VAL A 88 -5.86 17.74 -16.94
CA VAL A 88 -6.02 17.90 -15.49
C VAL A 88 -5.02 18.94 -15.00
N ASP A 89 -5.49 19.91 -14.21
CA ASP A 89 -4.59 20.79 -13.47
C ASP A 89 -3.82 19.98 -12.41
N VAL A 90 -2.60 20.39 -12.08
CA VAL A 90 -1.73 19.63 -11.15
C VAL A 90 -2.47 19.30 -9.85
N GLY A 91 -2.66 18.01 -9.55
CA GLY A 91 -3.33 17.57 -8.33
C GLY A 91 -3.92 16.17 -8.42
N MET A 92 -4.78 15.84 -7.43
CA MET A 92 -5.37 14.50 -7.27
C MET A 92 -6.49 14.19 -8.26
N ASP A 93 -6.92 15.15 -9.09
CA ASP A 93 -7.98 14.93 -10.07
C ASP A 93 -7.59 13.90 -11.14
N ILE A 94 -6.29 13.63 -11.31
CA ILE A 94 -5.80 12.56 -12.17
C ILE A 94 -6.22 11.17 -11.67
N ILE A 95 -6.42 11.02 -10.36
CA ILE A 95 -6.85 9.75 -9.75
C ILE A 95 -8.21 9.34 -10.31
N ASP A 96 -9.16 10.26 -10.37
CA ASP A 96 -10.53 10.01 -10.85
C ASP A 96 -10.60 9.86 -12.38
N LYS A 97 -9.54 10.22 -13.11
CA LYS A 97 -9.41 9.94 -14.54
C LYS A 97 -8.92 8.53 -14.82
N LEU A 98 -8.09 7.98 -13.94
CA LEU A 98 -7.39 6.72 -14.15
C LEU A 98 -8.07 5.53 -13.47
N PHE A 99 -8.70 5.76 -12.32
CA PHE A 99 -9.24 4.70 -11.48
C PHE A 99 -10.72 4.92 -11.18
N ASP A 100 -11.47 3.83 -11.14
CA ASP A 100 -12.85 3.87 -10.65
C ASP A 100 -12.87 4.07 -9.11
N PRO A 101 -13.94 4.65 -8.53
CA PRO A 101 -14.01 4.88 -7.07
C PRO A 101 -13.75 3.64 -6.21
N GLY A 102 -14.23 2.48 -6.66
CA GLY A 102 -13.98 1.21 -5.96
C GLY A 102 -12.54 0.71 -6.09
N GLU A 103 -11.85 1.06 -7.17
CA GLU A 103 -10.43 0.75 -7.37
C GLU A 103 -9.57 1.63 -6.46
N ILE A 104 -9.87 2.92 -6.34
CA ILE A 104 -9.19 3.85 -5.43
C ILE A 104 -9.21 3.30 -3.99
N ALA A 105 -10.40 3.00 -3.47
CA ALA A 105 -10.56 2.42 -2.14
C ALA A 105 -9.84 1.07 -1.98
N SER A 106 -9.81 0.25 -3.04
CA SER A 106 -9.13 -1.06 -3.01
C SER A 106 -7.61 -0.93 -2.99
N ILE A 107 -7.05 0.01 -3.76
CA ILE A 107 -5.62 0.32 -3.77
C ILE A 107 -5.21 0.87 -2.41
N ALA A 108 -5.97 1.83 -1.85
CA ALA A 108 -5.71 2.38 -0.53
C ALA A 108 -5.71 1.29 0.55
N LYS A 109 -6.70 0.38 0.52
CA LYS A 109 -6.77 -0.77 1.42
C LYS A 109 -5.56 -1.69 1.31
N GLU A 110 -5.13 -2.05 0.10
CA GLU A 110 -3.94 -2.89 -0.09
C GLU A 110 -2.67 -2.16 0.37
N GLY A 111 -2.57 -0.84 0.20
CA GLY A 111 -1.49 -0.02 0.76
C GLY A 111 -1.46 -0.01 2.29
N MET A 112 -2.61 0.16 2.95
CA MET A 112 -2.75 0.07 4.42
C MET A 112 -2.37 -1.33 4.95
N LYS A 113 -2.81 -2.38 4.26
CA LYS A 113 -2.41 -3.76 4.54
C LYS A 113 -0.91 -3.96 4.36
N PHE A 114 -0.32 -3.39 3.31
CA PHE A 114 1.12 -3.44 3.07
C PHE A 114 1.92 -2.70 4.15
N ALA A 115 1.41 -1.58 4.68
CA ALA A 115 1.96 -0.90 5.86
C ALA A 115 1.78 -1.69 7.16
N GLY A 116 0.86 -2.66 7.18
CA GLY A 116 0.61 -3.54 8.32
C GLY A 116 -0.54 -3.11 9.22
N TYR A 117 -1.42 -2.22 8.76
CA TYR A 117 -2.61 -1.77 9.48
C TYR A 117 -3.77 -2.77 9.39
N ILE A 118 -3.74 -3.66 8.40
CA ILE A 118 -4.81 -4.63 8.13
C ILE A 118 -4.20 -6.04 8.04
N ASP A 119 -4.82 -7.00 8.73
CA ASP A 119 -4.51 -8.45 8.69
C ASP A 119 -3.04 -8.85 8.94
N SER A 120 -2.24 -7.97 9.56
CA SER A 120 -0.80 -8.15 9.75
C SER A 120 -0.42 -8.99 10.98
N VAL A 121 -1.34 -9.10 11.95
CA VAL A 121 -1.18 -9.87 13.18
C VAL A 121 -2.42 -10.72 13.41
N LYS A 122 -2.21 -12.00 13.74
CA LYS A 122 -3.26 -12.98 14.06
C LYS A 122 -2.88 -13.76 15.30
N THR A 123 -3.87 -14.25 16.04
CA THR A 123 -3.58 -15.18 17.14
C THR A 123 -3.19 -16.55 16.59
N ILE A 124 -2.45 -17.35 17.37
CA ILE A 124 -2.08 -18.72 16.97
C ILE A 124 -3.32 -19.63 16.88
N GLU A 125 -4.41 -19.28 17.57
CA GLU A 125 -5.66 -20.02 17.52
C GLU A 125 -6.40 -19.77 16.20
N ASP A 126 -6.42 -18.53 15.70
CA ASP A 126 -7.03 -18.16 14.41
C ASP A 126 -6.34 -18.83 13.20
N LEU A 127 -5.09 -19.26 13.34
CA LEU A 127 -4.32 -19.93 12.27
C LEU A 127 -4.60 -21.44 12.14
N LYS A 128 -5.36 -22.03 13.07
CA LYS A 128 -5.63 -23.48 13.10
C LYS A 128 -7.00 -23.87 12.53
N ASN A 129 -7.85 -22.89 12.24
CA ASN A 129 -9.24 -23.07 11.78
C ASN A 129 -9.38 -22.86 10.27
#